data_AF-A0A8H6SGI9-F1
#
_entry.id   AF-A0A8H6SGI9-F1
#
_cell.length_a   1.000
_cell.length_b   1.000
_cell.length_c   1.000
_cell.angle_alpha   90.00
_cell.angle_beta   90.00
_cell.angle_gamma   90.00
#
_symmetry.space_group_name_H-M   'P 1'
#
loop_
_entity.id
_entity.type
_entity.pdbx_description
1 polymer ?
#
loop_
_entity_poly.entity_id
_entity_poly.type
_entity_poly.pdbx_seq_one_letter_code
_entity_poly.pdbx_strand_id
1 'polypeptide(L)'
;MKHMSYGAEHRTSMWPNCTAVGNKTALTDEQVWKTCPYVNRDGQVNPDRVLPNDFQSFFNLSDAVLYNSIAATFQQGNGAASSIYSQNAAEFLKTWFLNETTAMNPNLNYAQMNRGPSGQQGAYTGVLDLRGFAKIASGILILRKSKNVDWTADLDSQMIGWCNKYMDWLKTSPSGKQAAKSENNHGTIFVNQFAALQLIVNDVAGAASSAKGYFDGLFQGQLKSNGDQPKEATRTHPWHYRNFNIAAMITNARILRYADKTSQSGWNATTQGAVTIQTTLDFLLTTSPAASGEADTAAEVYPNIAAVVAAYGDPAGRYVGYLKATGFAYVDEPTFLWAHTFALTGGDSSIPAQPAMRHGASAAVSWKANTALSVWVLAFPGLLIGLGLGI
;
A
#
# COMPACT_ATOMS: atom_id res chain seq x y z
N MET A 1 -18.20 -22.99 -16.92
CA MET A 1 -17.70 -21.78 -16.24
C MET A 1 -16.23 -21.99 -15.87
N LYS A 2 -15.31 -21.82 -16.83
CA LYS A 2 -13.85 -21.89 -16.62
C LYS A 2 -13.27 -20.51 -16.98
N HIS A 3 -13.62 -19.50 -16.20
CA HIS A 3 -12.91 -18.22 -16.14
C HIS A 3 -13.28 -17.63 -14.78
N MET A 4 -12.63 -18.13 -13.72
CA MET A 4 -12.62 -17.40 -12.45
C MET A 4 -11.94 -16.06 -12.74
N SER A 5 -12.67 -14.98 -12.52
CA SER A 5 -12.09 -13.66 -12.48
C SER A 5 -11.12 -13.63 -11.31
N TYR A 6 -9.82 -13.76 -11.58
CA TYR A 6 -8.78 -13.44 -10.60
C TYR A 6 -8.99 -11.99 -10.12
N GLY A 7 -8.94 -11.76 -8.81
CA GLY A 7 -9.23 -10.48 -8.16
C GLY A 7 -10.50 -10.46 -7.30
N ALA A 8 -10.99 -11.61 -6.84
CA ALA A 8 -12.22 -11.69 -6.05
C ALA A 8 -11.93 -12.00 -4.57
N GLU A 9 -11.83 -10.99 -3.69
CA GLU A 9 -11.99 -11.23 -2.25
C GLU A 9 -13.46 -11.10 -1.82
N HIS A 10 -13.79 -11.59 -0.62
CA HIS A 10 -15.06 -11.24 0.02
C HIS A 10 -14.90 -10.01 0.91
N ARG A 11 -15.99 -9.25 1.09
CA ARG A 11 -15.95 -8.13 2.05
C ARG A 11 -15.50 -8.62 3.41
N THR A 12 -14.50 -7.94 3.95
CA THR A 12 -13.85 -8.29 5.21
C THR A 12 -14.80 -8.28 6.40
N SER A 13 -15.75 -7.35 6.43
CA SER A 13 -16.66 -7.12 7.54
C SER A 13 -18.05 -7.75 7.36
N MET A 14 -18.28 -8.54 6.30
CA MET A 14 -19.61 -9.09 6.01
C MET A 14 -19.74 -10.52 6.53
N TRP A 15 -20.70 -10.75 7.42
CA TRP A 15 -20.91 -12.05 8.08
C TRP A 15 -22.28 -12.64 7.74
N PRO A 16 -22.39 -13.97 7.58
CA PRO A 16 -23.67 -14.61 7.34
C PRO A 16 -24.59 -14.46 8.55
N ASN A 17 -25.86 -14.13 8.28
CA ASN A 17 -26.95 -14.17 9.26
C ASN A 17 -27.98 -15.21 8.81
N CYS A 18 -27.87 -16.42 9.35
CA CYS A 18 -28.75 -17.53 9.00
C CYS A 18 -30.01 -17.62 9.88
N THR A 19 -30.22 -16.70 10.83
CA THR A 19 -31.30 -16.80 11.84
C THR A 19 -32.69 -16.89 11.21
N ALA A 20 -32.90 -16.24 10.07
CA ALA A 20 -34.18 -16.25 9.34
C ALA A 20 -34.32 -17.40 8.32
N VAL A 21 -33.29 -18.23 8.13
CA VAL A 21 -33.26 -19.28 7.08
C VAL A 21 -34.06 -20.53 7.49
N GLY A 22 -34.37 -20.71 8.78
CA GLY A 22 -35.29 -21.75 9.26
C GLY A 22 -34.78 -23.19 9.09
N ASN A 23 -33.46 -23.37 8.95
CA ASN A 23 -32.82 -24.68 8.81
C ASN A 23 -32.92 -25.49 10.12
N LYS A 24 -33.29 -26.77 10.01
CA LYS A 24 -33.38 -27.70 11.15
C LYS A 24 -32.08 -28.46 11.45
N THR A 25 -31.10 -28.33 10.56
CA THR A 25 -29.75 -28.91 10.67
C THR A 25 -28.73 -27.84 10.35
N ALA A 26 -27.48 -28.01 10.81
CA ALA A 26 -26.39 -27.13 10.41
C ALA A 26 -26.27 -27.09 8.88
N LEU A 27 -26.13 -25.89 8.32
CA LEU A 27 -25.90 -25.69 6.89
C LEU A 27 -24.42 -25.95 6.61
N THR A 28 -24.12 -26.49 5.42
CA THR A 28 -22.74 -26.48 4.90
C THR A 28 -22.32 -25.06 4.54
N ASP A 29 -21.02 -24.79 4.45
CA ASP A 29 -20.51 -23.46 4.07
C ASP A 29 -21.10 -23.00 2.73
N GLU A 30 -21.17 -23.88 1.73
CA GLU A 30 -21.75 -23.55 0.43
C GLU A 30 -23.24 -23.18 0.52
N GLN A 31 -23.99 -23.86 1.39
CA GLN A 31 -25.39 -23.51 1.65
C GLN A 31 -25.47 -22.14 2.33
N VAL A 32 -24.65 -21.88 3.36
CA VAL A 32 -24.57 -20.57 4.03
C VAL A 32 -24.30 -19.45 3.03
N TRP A 33 -23.34 -19.65 2.13
CA TRP A 33 -22.95 -18.66 1.12
C TRP A 33 -24.05 -18.31 0.13
N LYS A 34 -25.02 -19.21 -0.08
CA LYS A 34 -26.13 -19.02 -1.02
C LYS A 34 -27.41 -18.55 -0.34
N THR A 35 -27.70 -19.06 0.85
CA THR A 35 -29.02 -18.90 1.48
C THR A 35 -29.06 -17.83 2.55
N CYS A 36 -27.95 -17.60 3.27
CA CYS A 36 -27.95 -16.65 4.38
C CYS A 36 -27.68 -15.24 3.88
N PRO A 37 -28.52 -14.24 4.23
CA PRO A 37 -28.19 -12.84 4.04
C PRO A 37 -26.91 -12.48 4.81
N TYR A 38 -26.03 -11.68 4.20
CA TYR A 38 -24.84 -11.19 4.87
C TYR A 38 -25.08 -9.80 5.47
N VAL A 39 -24.56 -9.56 6.67
CA VAL A 39 -24.70 -8.30 7.41
C VAL A 39 -23.33 -7.73 7.76
N ASN A 40 -23.22 -6.40 7.76
CA ASN A 40 -21.98 -5.72 8.09
C ASN A 40 -21.72 -5.75 9.61
N ARG A 41 -20.54 -6.23 10.00
CA ARG A 41 -19.96 -6.18 11.34
C ARG A 41 -18.59 -5.52 11.21
N ASP A 42 -18.56 -4.19 11.30
CA ASP A 42 -17.31 -3.43 11.13
C ASP A 42 -16.25 -3.90 12.13
N GLY A 43 -15.00 -3.99 11.68
CA GLY A 43 -13.87 -4.46 12.46
C GLY A 43 -13.83 -5.95 12.81
N GLN A 44 -14.86 -6.73 12.46
CA GLN A 44 -14.85 -8.19 12.63
C GLN A 44 -14.51 -8.85 11.29
N VAL A 45 -13.30 -9.41 11.18
CA VAL A 45 -12.83 -10.04 9.94
C VAL A 45 -13.51 -11.41 9.76
N ASN A 46 -14.35 -11.54 8.75
CA ASN A 46 -14.88 -12.84 8.33
C ASN A 46 -13.73 -13.65 7.68
N PRO A 47 -13.37 -14.85 8.22
CA PRO A 47 -12.31 -15.68 7.67
C PRO A 47 -12.59 -16.14 6.22
N ASP A 48 -13.85 -16.18 5.78
CA ASP A 48 -14.21 -16.52 4.39
C ASP A 48 -13.51 -15.62 3.36
N ARG A 49 -13.08 -14.41 3.76
CA ARG A 49 -12.39 -13.46 2.87
C ARG A 49 -11.15 -14.05 2.22
N VAL A 50 -10.45 -14.97 2.89
CA VAL A 50 -9.17 -15.51 2.41
C VAL A 50 -9.34 -16.75 1.53
N LEU A 51 -10.58 -17.24 1.30
CA LEU A 51 -10.78 -18.46 0.51
C LEU A 51 -10.30 -18.31 -0.95
N PRO A 52 -10.54 -17.18 -1.64
CA PRO A 52 -9.97 -16.96 -2.97
C PRO A 52 -8.53 -16.42 -2.93
N ASN A 53 -8.07 -15.89 -1.79
CA ASN A 53 -6.73 -15.36 -1.46
C ASN A 53 -6.03 -14.46 -2.52
N ASP A 54 -6.78 -13.92 -3.48
CA ASP A 54 -6.24 -13.15 -4.60
C ASP A 54 -5.60 -11.85 -4.12
N PHE A 55 -6.15 -11.15 -3.11
CA PHE A 55 -5.52 -9.91 -2.66
C PHE A 55 -4.20 -10.16 -1.95
N GLN A 56 -4.06 -11.21 -1.15
CA GLN A 56 -2.78 -11.49 -0.50
C GLN A 56 -1.74 -11.87 -1.54
N SER A 57 -2.15 -12.61 -2.57
CA SER A 57 -1.31 -12.95 -3.71
C SER A 57 -0.87 -11.70 -4.48
N PHE A 58 -1.77 -10.72 -4.66
CA PHE A 58 -1.43 -9.41 -5.25
C PHE A 58 -0.48 -8.58 -4.36
N PHE A 59 -0.64 -8.59 -3.03
CA PHE A 59 0.32 -7.94 -2.12
C PHE A 59 1.70 -8.55 -2.24
N ASN A 60 1.78 -9.88 -2.18
CA ASN A 60 3.02 -10.62 -2.34
C ASN A 60 3.69 -10.32 -3.69
N LEU A 61 2.90 -10.27 -4.77
CA LEU A 61 3.37 -9.83 -6.10
C LEU A 61 3.95 -8.41 -6.03
N SER A 62 3.21 -7.46 -5.45
CA SER A 62 3.62 -6.06 -5.42
C SER A 62 4.93 -5.84 -4.64
N ASP A 63 5.12 -6.58 -3.55
CA ASP A 63 6.35 -6.60 -2.76
C ASP A 63 7.49 -7.29 -3.53
N ALA A 64 7.21 -8.45 -4.12
CA ALA A 64 8.19 -9.19 -4.90
C ALA A 64 8.72 -8.35 -6.06
N VAL A 65 7.84 -7.68 -6.82
CA VAL A 65 8.24 -6.79 -7.92
C VAL A 65 9.11 -5.64 -7.41
N LEU A 66 8.72 -4.96 -6.34
CA LEU A 66 9.49 -3.84 -5.80
C LEU A 66 10.88 -4.28 -5.32
N TYR A 67 10.94 -5.30 -4.46
CA TYR A 67 12.21 -5.73 -3.86
C TYR A 67 13.16 -6.37 -4.88
N ASN A 68 12.64 -7.17 -5.81
CA ASN A 68 13.49 -7.72 -6.88
C ASN A 68 14.01 -6.61 -7.81
N SER A 69 13.18 -5.61 -8.12
CA SER A 69 13.64 -4.48 -8.95
C SER A 69 14.71 -3.66 -8.23
N ILE A 70 14.58 -3.42 -6.92
CA ILE A 70 15.62 -2.77 -6.10
C ILE A 70 16.89 -3.64 -6.05
N ALA A 71 16.76 -4.94 -5.75
CA ALA A 71 17.90 -5.86 -5.65
C ALA A 71 18.69 -5.94 -6.96
N ALA A 72 17.99 -5.92 -8.11
CA ALA A 72 18.62 -5.87 -9.41
C ALA A 72 19.54 -4.64 -9.57
N THR A 73 19.25 -3.50 -8.94
CA THR A 73 20.12 -2.31 -9.02
C THR A 73 21.47 -2.48 -8.33
N PHE A 74 21.56 -3.30 -7.28
CA PHE A 74 22.82 -3.55 -6.56
C PHE A 74 23.72 -4.56 -7.29
N GLN A 75 23.17 -5.41 -8.14
CA GLN A 75 23.93 -6.40 -8.91
C GLN A 75 24.41 -5.88 -10.27
N GLN A 76 23.93 -4.71 -10.69
CA GLN A 76 24.42 -4.08 -11.91
C GLN A 76 25.71 -3.29 -11.62
N GLY A 77 26.85 -3.94 -11.84
CA GLY A 77 28.09 -3.22 -12.13
C GLY A 77 27.94 -2.49 -13.46
N ASN A 78 27.59 -1.20 -13.42
CA ASN A 78 27.53 -0.25 -14.56
C ASN A 78 26.97 -0.82 -15.89
N GLY A 79 25.67 -1.10 -15.97
CA GLY A 79 24.98 -1.28 -17.25
C GLY A 79 23.85 -2.31 -17.27
N ALA A 80 23.24 -2.42 -18.45
CA ALA A 80 22.14 -3.31 -18.81
C ALA A 80 22.50 -4.81 -18.63
N ALA A 81 22.56 -5.29 -17.39
CA ALA A 81 22.86 -6.67 -17.06
C ALA A 81 21.62 -7.39 -16.51
N SER A 82 21.42 -8.63 -16.95
CA SER A 82 20.38 -9.52 -16.42
C SER A 82 20.81 -10.03 -15.04
N SER A 83 19.84 -10.30 -14.19
CA SER A 83 20.04 -10.88 -12.85
C SER A 83 18.85 -11.76 -12.50
N ILE A 84 19.04 -12.70 -11.57
CA ILE A 84 17.90 -13.50 -11.09
C ILE A 84 16.77 -12.63 -10.55
N TYR A 85 17.11 -11.48 -9.96
CA TYR A 85 16.11 -10.55 -9.43
C TYR A 85 15.32 -9.85 -10.54
N SER A 86 15.97 -9.29 -11.55
CA SER A 86 15.25 -8.67 -12.67
C SER A 86 14.43 -9.67 -13.49
N GLN A 87 14.93 -10.89 -13.67
CA GLN A 87 14.17 -12.00 -14.28
C GLN A 87 12.91 -12.33 -13.46
N ASN A 88 13.04 -12.47 -12.14
CA ASN A 88 11.90 -12.72 -11.25
C ASN A 88 10.85 -11.60 -11.34
N ALA A 89 11.27 -10.33 -11.29
CA ALA A 89 10.34 -9.20 -11.39
C ALA A 89 9.57 -9.22 -12.72
N ALA A 90 10.26 -9.47 -13.85
CA ALA A 90 9.63 -9.58 -15.16
C ALA A 90 8.66 -10.78 -15.23
N GLU A 91 9.04 -11.93 -14.69
CA GLU A 91 8.23 -13.15 -14.72
C GLU A 91 6.97 -13.02 -13.87
N PHE A 92 7.06 -12.41 -12.68
CA PHE A 92 5.88 -12.17 -11.84
C PHE A 92 4.88 -11.24 -12.51
N LEU A 93 5.35 -10.18 -13.18
CA LEU A 93 4.49 -9.27 -13.94
C LEU A 93 3.84 -9.96 -15.15
N LYS A 94 4.60 -10.75 -15.91
CA LYS A 94 4.05 -11.56 -17.02
C LYS A 94 2.98 -12.52 -16.52
N THR A 95 3.28 -13.27 -15.47
CA THR A 95 2.36 -14.28 -14.91
C THR A 95 1.05 -13.64 -14.47
N TRP A 96 1.10 -12.53 -13.72
CA TRP A 96 -0.12 -11.93 -13.18
C TRP A 96 -0.93 -11.14 -14.21
N PHE A 97 -0.28 -10.45 -15.15
CA PHE A 97 -0.98 -9.48 -16.00
C PHE A 97 -1.14 -9.91 -17.46
N LEU A 98 -0.25 -10.75 -17.99
CA LEU A 98 -0.10 -10.92 -19.45
C LEU A 98 -0.26 -12.35 -19.94
N ASN A 99 0.16 -13.34 -19.16
CA ASN A 99 0.08 -14.74 -19.54
C ASN A 99 -1.39 -15.17 -19.68
N GLU A 100 -1.79 -15.63 -20.86
CA GLU A 100 -3.18 -15.96 -21.20
C GLU A 100 -3.86 -16.94 -20.24
N THR A 101 -3.09 -17.81 -19.58
CA THR A 101 -3.61 -18.86 -18.70
C THR A 101 -3.76 -18.40 -17.24
N THR A 102 -3.04 -17.36 -16.83
CA THR A 102 -2.97 -16.90 -15.43
C THR A 102 -3.31 -15.43 -15.24
N ALA A 103 -3.42 -14.66 -16.33
CA ALA A 103 -3.60 -13.22 -16.26
C ALA A 103 -4.91 -12.84 -15.57
N MET A 104 -4.80 -11.88 -14.67
CA MET A 104 -5.91 -11.15 -14.09
C MET A 104 -6.58 -10.30 -15.18
N ASN A 105 -7.91 -10.38 -15.29
CA ASN A 105 -8.66 -9.45 -16.14
C ASN A 105 -8.50 -8.02 -15.59
N PRO A 106 -8.38 -6.98 -16.46
CA PRO A 106 -8.16 -5.60 -16.02
C PRO A 106 -9.43 -4.93 -15.47
N ASN A 107 -10.04 -5.53 -14.44
CA ASN A 107 -11.21 -5.03 -13.71
C ASN A 107 -11.31 -5.69 -12.32
N LEU A 108 -12.14 -5.10 -11.45
CA LEU A 108 -12.44 -5.64 -10.12
C LEU A 108 -13.96 -5.87 -9.96
N ASN A 109 -14.60 -6.45 -11.00
CA ASN A 109 -16.05 -6.66 -11.02
C ASN A 109 -16.57 -7.55 -9.88
N TYR A 110 -15.70 -8.36 -9.27
CA TYR A 110 -16.02 -9.32 -8.22
C TYR A 110 -15.25 -9.08 -6.91
N ALA A 111 -14.50 -7.98 -6.81
CA ALA A 111 -13.69 -7.68 -5.64
C ALA A 111 -14.56 -7.30 -4.45
N GLN A 112 -14.19 -7.81 -3.27
CA GLN A 112 -14.97 -7.67 -2.04
C GLN A 112 -16.46 -7.93 -2.26
N MET A 113 -16.80 -9.05 -2.90
CA MET A 113 -18.19 -9.42 -3.13
C MET A 113 -18.89 -9.78 -1.82
N ASN A 114 -20.10 -9.29 -1.65
CA ASN A 114 -21.01 -9.79 -0.60
C ASN A 114 -21.52 -11.15 -1.02
N ARG A 115 -21.43 -12.15 -0.14
CA ARG A 115 -22.08 -13.45 -0.32
C ARG A 115 -23.58 -13.35 0.07
N GLY A 116 -24.32 -14.43 -0.15
CA GLY A 116 -25.76 -14.51 0.11
C GLY A 116 -26.61 -14.38 -1.16
N PRO A 117 -27.94 -14.48 -1.02
CA PRO A 117 -28.86 -14.66 -2.15
C PRO A 117 -28.87 -13.48 -3.14
N SER A 118 -28.53 -12.27 -2.68
CA SER A 118 -28.44 -11.05 -3.50
C SER A 118 -27.01 -10.70 -3.93
N GLY A 119 -26.03 -11.52 -3.55
CA GLY A 119 -24.61 -11.25 -3.69
C GLY A 119 -24.01 -11.81 -4.97
N GLN A 120 -23.98 -11.02 -6.05
CA GLN A 120 -23.45 -11.46 -7.35
C GLN A 120 -22.42 -10.51 -7.99
N GLN A 121 -22.20 -9.34 -7.39
CA GLN A 121 -21.22 -8.36 -7.87
C GLN A 121 -20.32 -7.88 -6.72
N GLY A 122 -19.10 -7.50 -7.08
CA GLY A 122 -18.13 -6.87 -6.18
C GLY A 122 -18.60 -5.49 -5.70
N ALA A 123 -17.92 -4.97 -4.69
CA ALA A 123 -18.21 -3.66 -4.13
C ALA A 123 -17.12 -2.64 -4.51
N TYR A 124 -17.48 -1.35 -4.52
CA TYR A 124 -16.53 -0.27 -4.76
C TYR A 124 -15.33 -0.29 -3.80
N THR A 125 -15.53 -0.81 -2.58
CA THR A 125 -14.47 -0.96 -1.57
C THR A 125 -13.36 -1.90 -2.02
N GLY A 126 -13.65 -2.85 -2.92
CA GLY A 126 -12.67 -3.76 -3.50
C GLY A 126 -11.64 -3.12 -4.42
N VAL A 127 -11.85 -1.87 -4.88
CA VAL A 127 -10.81 -1.12 -5.64
C VAL A 127 -9.52 -0.98 -4.81
N LEU A 128 -9.66 -0.95 -3.48
CA LEU A 128 -8.57 -0.92 -2.51
C LEU A 128 -7.66 -2.16 -2.58
N ASP A 129 -8.16 -3.28 -3.10
CA ASP A 129 -7.44 -4.56 -3.11
C ASP A 129 -6.19 -4.51 -3.99
N LEU A 130 -6.21 -3.68 -5.05
CA LEU A 130 -5.05 -3.46 -5.91
C LEU A 130 -4.22 -2.23 -5.52
N ARG A 131 -4.28 -1.75 -4.26
CA ARG A 131 -3.48 -0.58 -3.80
C ARG A 131 -1.96 -0.78 -3.92
N GLY A 132 -1.50 -2.02 -4.06
CA GLY A 132 -0.10 -2.38 -4.33
C GLY A 132 0.46 -1.84 -5.66
N PHE A 133 -0.36 -1.27 -6.54
CA PHE A 133 0.12 -0.66 -7.80
C PHE A 133 1.18 0.42 -7.61
N ALA A 134 1.20 1.14 -6.49
CA ALA A 134 2.27 2.09 -6.20
C ALA A 134 3.66 1.40 -6.12
N LYS A 135 3.72 0.20 -5.55
CA LYS A 135 4.96 -0.60 -5.47
C LYS A 135 5.34 -1.17 -6.85
N ILE A 136 4.36 -1.65 -7.61
CA ILE A 136 4.55 -2.14 -8.98
C ILE A 136 5.09 -1.03 -9.88
N ALA A 137 4.48 0.17 -9.83
CA ALA A 137 4.94 1.32 -10.59
C ALA A 137 6.39 1.68 -10.24
N SER A 138 6.76 1.73 -8.95
CA SER A 138 8.15 1.93 -8.54
C SER A 138 9.10 0.87 -9.13
N GLY A 139 8.75 -0.42 -9.07
CA GLY A 139 9.57 -1.49 -9.63
C GLY A 139 9.77 -1.36 -11.14
N ILE A 140 8.70 -1.13 -11.89
CA ILE A 140 8.74 -0.91 -13.35
C ILE A 140 9.61 0.31 -13.69
N LEU A 141 9.43 1.42 -12.98
CA LEU A 141 10.22 2.64 -13.22
C LEU A 141 11.71 2.45 -12.91
N ILE A 142 12.05 1.65 -11.89
CA ILE A 142 13.44 1.27 -11.59
C ILE A 142 14.04 0.49 -12.75
N LEU A 143 13.36 -0.56 -13.23
CA LEU A 143 13.82 -1.39 -14.35
C LEU A 143 13.95 -0.59 -15.66
N ARG A 144 13.01 0.31 -15.93
CA ARG A 144 13.09 1.26 -17.05
C ARG A 144 14.31 2.17 -16.93
N LYS A 145 14.50 2.78 -15.75
CA LYS A 145 15.57 3.77 -15.52
C LYS A 145 16.95 3.15 -15.60
N SER A 146 17.11 1.91 -15.11
CA SER A 146 18.36 1.15 -15.21
C SER A 146 18.61 0.54 -16.59
N LYS A 147 17.66 0.68 -17.53
CA LYS A 147 17.69 0.04 -18.85
C LYS A 147 17.94 -1.47 -18.73
N ASN A 148 17.28 -2.10 -17.76
CA ASN A 148 17.47 -3.51 -17.48
C ASN A 148 17.03 -4.38 -18.67
N VAL A 149 17.84 -5.37 -19.05
CA VAL A 149 17.59 -6.21 -20.25
C VAL A 149 16.39 -7.15 -20.13
N ASP A 150 16.01 -7.52 -18.91
CA ASP A 150 14.85 -8.40 -18.68
C ASP A 150 13.53 -7.60 -18.77
N TRP A 151 13.60 -6.26 -18.68
CA TRP A 151 12.48 -5.36 -18.95
C TRP A 151 12.45 -4.94 -20.43
N THR A 152 11.97 -5.84 -21.27
CA THR A 152 11.94 -5.65 -22.72
C THR A 152 10.89 -4.62 -23.15
N ALA A 153 11.09 -4.02 -24.33
CA ALA A 153 10.11 -3.09 -24.91
C ALA A 153 8.74 -3.73 -25.15
N ASP A 154 8.71 -5.03 -25.48
CA ASP A 154 7.47 -5.79 -25.64
C ASP A 154 6.72 -5.96 -24.32
N LEU A 155 7.42 -6.38 -23.25
CA LEU A 155 6.85 -6.47 -21.90
C LEU A 155 6.29 -5.13 -21.44
N ASP A 156 7.05 -4.04 -21.68
CA ASP A 156 6.63 -2.69 -21.36
C ASP A 156 5.33 -2.30 -22.08
N SER A 157 5.28 -2.53 -23.40
CA SER A 157 4.11 -2.22 -24.23
C SER A 157 2.86 -2.99 -23.78
N GLN A 158 3.01 -4.28 -23.49
CA GLN A 158 1.91 -5.12 -23.01
C GLN A 158 1.40 -4.67 -21.63
N MET A 159 2.30 -4.31 -20.71
CA MET A 159 1.92 -3.76 -19.39
C MET A 159 1.20 -2.42 -19.52
N ILE A 160 1.64 -1.53 -20.41
CA ILE A 160 0.93 -0.29 -20.72
C ILE A 160 -0.47 -0.61 -21.24
N GLY A 161 -0.62 -1.59 -22.13
CA GLY A 161 -1.90 -2.05 -22.66
C GLY A 161 -2.86 -2.54 -21.56
N TRP A 162 -2.37 -3.36 -20.63
CA TRP A 162 -3.18 -3.83 -19.50
C TRP A 162 -3.60 -2.66 -18.58
N CYS A 163 -2.66 -1.77 -18.24
CA CYS A 163 -2.92 -0.63 -17.37
C CYS A 163 -3.94 0.33 -17.97
N ASN A 164 -3.89 0.60 -19.28
CA ASN A 164 -4.89 1.42 -19.98
C ASN A 164 -6.29 0.83 -19.85
N LYS A 165 -6.46 -0.49 -20.09
CA LYS A 165 -7.75 -1.16 -19.93
C LYS A 165 -8.28 -1.06 -18.50
N TYR A 166 -7.41 -1.22 -17.50
CA TYR A 166 -7.81 -1.13 -16.10
C TYR A 166 -8.18 0.31 -15.68
N MET A 167 -7.40 1.30 -16.14
CA MET A 167 -7.74 2.72 -15.92
C MET A 167 -9.06 3.11 -16.57
N ASP A 168 -9.38 2.58 -17.76
CA ASP A 168 -10.67 2.81 -18.40
C ASP A 168 -11.81 2.18 -17.58
N TRP A 169 -11.61 0.98 -17.03
CA TRP A 169 -12.57 0.40 -16.09
C TRP A 169 -12.75 1.25 -14.82
N LEU A 170 -11.65 1.75 -14.23
CA LEU A 170 -11.72 2.64 -13.06
C LEU A 170 -12.52 3.92 -13.35
N LYS A 171 -12.36 4.51 -14.53
CA LYS A 171 -13.03 5.75 -14.94
C LYS A 171 -14.51 5.54 -15.29
N THR A 172 -14.88 4.38 -15.81
CA THR A 172 -16.21 4.15 -16.40
C THR A 172 -17.15 3.32 -15.53
N SER A 173 -16.62 2.37 -14.75
CA SER A 173 -17.42 1.46 -13.92
C SER A 173 -18.10 2.17 -12.75
N PRO A 174 -19.27 1.69 -12.28
CA PRO A 174 -19.90 2.20 -11.07
C PRO A 174 -18.98 2.13 -9.84
N SER A 175 -18.32 0.99 -9.65
CA SER A 175 -17.39 0.76 -8.53
C SER A 175 -16.20 1.72 -8.55
N GLY A 176 -15.55 1.91 -9.71
CA GLY A 176 -14.45 2.86 -9.84
C GLY A 176 -14.88 4.31 -9.58
N LYS A 177 -16.00 4.74 -10.15
CA LYS A 177 -16.57 6.08 -9.92
C LYS A 177 -16.93 6.33 -8.45
N GLN A 178 -17.43 5.32 -7.74
CA GLN A 178 -17.77 5.45 -6.32
C GLN A 178 -16.52 5.46 -5.43
N ALA A 179 -15.52 4.62 -5.71
CA ALA A 179 -14.24 4.65 -5.02
C ALA A 179 -13.55 6.02 -5.16
N ALA A 180 -13.54 6.58 -6.38
CA ALA A 180 -12.96 7.90 -6.67
C ALA A 180 -13.60 9.07 -5.87
N LYS A 181 -14.87 8.93 -5.47
CA LYS A 181 -15.62 9.95 -4.72
C LYS A 181 -15.66 9.70 -3.21
N SER A 182 -15.00 8.65 -2.73
CA SER A 182 -15.06 8.28 -1.32
C SER A 182 -14.34 9.31 -0.45
N GLU A 183 -15.03 9.87 0.56
CA GLU A 183 -14.52 10.94 1.42
C GLU A 183 -13.57 10.44 2.54
N ASN A 184 -13.30 9.14 2.60
CA ASN A 184 -12.42 8.51 3.58
C ASN A 184 -11.18 7.91 2.87
N ASN A 185 -10.43 7.08 3.58
CA ASN A 185 -9.22 6.41 3.07
C ASN A 185 -9.38 5.73 1.69
N HIS A 186 -10.57 5.27 1.30
CA HIS A 186 -10.79 4.69 -0.03
C HIS A 186 -10.53 5.68 -1.18
N GLY A 187 -10.93 6.95 -1.02
CA GLY A 187 -10.68 7.97 -2.03
C GLY A 187 -9.21 8.34 -2.12
N THR A 188 -8.53 8.43 -0.98
CA THR A 188 -7.08 8.66 -0.91
C THR A 188 -6.31 7.56 -1.66
N ILE A 189 -6.69 6.30 -1.43
CA ILE A 189 -6.07 5.12 -2.04
C ILE A 189 -6.42 4.97 -3.51
N PHE A 190 -7.64 5.35 -3.93
CA PHE A 190 -7.99 5.39 -5.34
C PHE A 190 -6.99 6.26 -6.12
N VAL A 191 -6.66 7.45 -5.60
CA VAL A 191 -5.70 8.34 -6.27
C VAL A 191 -4.30 7.75 -6.28
N ASN A 192 -3.84 7.10 -5.20
CA ASN A 192 -2.55 6.39 -5.19
C ASN A 192 -2.45 5.40 -6.36
N GLN A 193 -3.48 4.56 -6.49
CA GLN A 193 -3.53 3.53 -7.52
C GLN A 193 -3.61 4.15 -8.92
N PHE A 194 -4.53 5.10 -9.13
CA PHE A 194 -4.75 5.71 -10.43
C PHE A 194 -3.52 6.48 -10.93
N ALA A 195 -2.91 7.29 -10.07
CA ALA A 195 -1.71 8.04 -10.42
C ALA A 195 -0.48 7.11 -10.63
N ALA A 196 -0.37 6.01 -9.88
CA ALA A 196 0.66 4.99 -10.13
C ALA A 196 0.49 4.33 -11.51
N LEU A 197 -0.74 4.01 -11.92
CA LEU A 197 -1.03 3.48 -13.26
C LEU A 197 -0.68 4.50 -14.36
N GLN A 198 -0.97 5.79 -14.14
CA GLN A 198 -0.58 6.87 -15.06
C GLN A 198 0.94 6.92 -15.25
N LEU A 199 1.73 6.76 -14.18
CA LEU A 199 3.18 6.66 -14.29
C LEU A 199 3.63 5.44 -15.12
N ILE A 200 2.97 4.29 -14.97
CA ILE A 200 3.29 3.08 -15.77
C ILE A 200 3.01 3.35 -17.25
N VAL A 201 1.92 4.03 -17.60
CA VAL A 201 1.62 4.37 -19.01
C VAL A 201 2.38 5.59 -19.54
N ASN A 202 3.37 6.09 -18.79
CA ASN A 202 4.17 7.27 -19.09
C ASN A 202 3.37 8.59 -19.15
N ASP A 203 2.17 8.63 -18.56
CA ASP A 203 1.36 9.85 -18.36
C ASP A 203 1.78 10.58 -17.08
N VAL A 204 3.00 11.14 -17.10
CA VAL A 204 3.58 11.82 -15.93
C VAL A 204 2.78 13.08 -15.56
N ALA A 205 2.34 13.84 -16.57
CA ALA A 205 1.53 15.05 -16.35
C ALA A 205 0.16 14.72 -15.75
N GLY A 206 -0.49 13.64 -16.21
CA GLY A 206 -1.73 13.16 -15.61
C GLY A 206 -1.53 12.64 -14.19
N ALA A 207 -0.45 11.93 -13.90
CA ALA A 207 -0.13 11.49 -12.53
C ALA A 207 0.05 12.69 -11.58
N ALA A 208 0.75 13.74 -12.01
CA ALA A 208 0.88 14.99 -11.26
C ALA A 208 -0.48 15.65 -11.04
N SER A 209 -1.31 15.74 -12.10
CA SER A 209 -2.65 16.34 -12.04
C SER A 209 -3.58 15.59 -11.09
N SER A 210 -3.59 14.25 -11.12
CA SER A 210 -4.39 13.41 -10.23
C SER A 210 -3.97 13.56 -8.76
N ALA A 211 -2.66 13.49 -8.49
CA ALA A 211 -2.13 13.63 -7.13
C ALA A 211 -2.34 15.04 -6.58
N LYS A 212 -2.15 16.09 -7.40
CA LYS A 212 -2.47 17.47 -7.01
C LYS A 212 -3.97 17.66 -6.76
N GLY A 213 -4.81 17.12 -7.64
CA GLY A 213 -6.27 17.18 -7.50
C GLY A 213 -6.79 16.53 -6.21
N TYR A 214 -6.09 15.52 -5.69
CA TYR A 214 -6.38 14.99 -4.35
C TYR A 214 -6.16 16.03 -3.24
N PHE A 215 -5.01 16.72 -3.26
CA PHE A 215 -4.68 17.74 -2.25
C PHE A 215 -5.57 18.99 -2.34
N ASP A 216 -5.96 19.37 -3.56
CA ASP A 216 -6.91 20.47 -3.80
C ASP A 216 -8.37 20.09 -3.48
N GLY A 217 -8.69 18.78 -3.47
CA GLY A 217 -10.05 18.25 -3.34
C GLY A 217 -10.26 17.45 -2.05
N LEU A 218 -10.23 16.11 -2.16
CA LEU A 218 -10.57 15.19 -1.06
C LEU A 218 -9.82 15.48 0.25
N PHE A 219 -8.52 15.81 0.15
CA PHE A 219 -7.69 16.14 1.31
C PHE A 219 -8.28 17.27 2.17
N GLN A 220 -8.90 18.28 1.54
CA GLN A 220 -9.48 19.43 2.23
C GLN A 220 -10.63 19.03 3.17
N GLY A 221 -11.40 18.00 2.82
CA GLY A 221 -12.55 17.52 3.58
C GLY A 221 -12.24 16.37 4.55
N GLN A 222 -11.04 15.79 4.47
CA GLN A 222 -10.66 14.62 5.28
C GLN A 222 -10.14 14.96 6.67
N LEU A 223 -9.74 16.21 6.92
CA LEU A 223 -9.01 16.61 8.12
C LEU A 223 -9.74 17.71 8.89
N LYS A 224 -9.80 17.58 10.21
CA LYS A 224 -10.18 18.68 11.12
C LYS A 224 -9.00 19.61 11.36
N SER A 225 -9.28 20.82 11.87
CA SER A 225 -8.26 21.83 12.22
C SER A 225 -7.17 21.36 13.19
N ASN A 226 -7.46 20.35 14.01
CA ASN A 226 -6.49 19.77 14.94
C ASN A 226 -5.67 18.60 14.35
N GLY A 227 -5.90 18.23 13.08
CA GLY A 227 -5.26 17.07 12.43
C GLY A 227 -6.03 15.76 12.57
N ASP A 228 -7.16 15.70 13.27
CA ASP A 228 -7.97 14.48 13.35
C ASP A 228 -8.63 14.14 12.01
N GLN A 229 -8.86 12.86 11.79
CA GLN A 229 -9.43 12.28 10.57
C GLN A 229 -10.85 11.74 10.88
N PRO A 230 -11.92 12.54 10.82
CA PRO A 230 -13.23 12.20 11.37
C PRO A 230 -13.84 10.91 10.82
N LYS A 231 -13.71 10.65 9.52
CA LYS A 231 -14.27 9.44 8.90
C LYS A 231 -13.53 8.18 9.35
N GLU A 232 -12.27 8.31 9.75
CA GLU A 232 -11.45 7.20 10.26
C GLU A 232 -11.63 7.03 11.77
N ALA A 233 -11.80 8.14 12.49
CA ALA A 233 -12.04 8.17 13.93
C ALA A 233 -13.34 7.48 14.38
N THR A 234 -14.33 7.40 13.49
CA THR A 234 -15.64 6.79 13.76
C THR A 234 -15.69 5.28 13.47
N ARG A 235 -14.58 4.70 13.03
CA ARG A 235 -14.47 3.27 12.74
C ARG A 235 -14.25 2.47 14.00
N THR A 236 -14.48 1.16 13.93
CA THR A 236 -14.25 0.24 15.05
C THR A 236 -12.77 0.06 15.41
N HIS A 237 -11.87 0.31 14.45
CA HIS A 237 -10.41 0.27 14.60
C HIS A 237 -9.80 1.63 14.22
N PRO A 238 -10.08 2.70 14.99
CA PRO A 238 -9.73 4.06 14.61
C PRO A 238 -8.21 4.32 14.57
N TRP A 239 -7.40 3.60 15.34
CA TRP A 239 -5.93 3.71 15.25
C TRP A 239 -5.44 3.21 13.89
N HIS A 240 -5.93 2.04 13.47
CA HIS A 240 -5.59 1.45 12.18
C HIS A 240 -6.02 2.36 11.02
N TYR A 241 -7.29 2.77 10.97
CA TYR A 241 -7.77 3.56 9.83
C TYR A 241 -7.10 4.94 9.72
N ARG A 242 -6.73 5.56 10.85
CA ARG A 242 -5.94 6.80 10.84
C ARG A 242 -4.53 6.58 10.27
N ASN A 243 -3.84 5.51 10.69
CA ASN A 243 -2.53 5.15 10.15
C ASN A 243 -2.59 4.85 8.66
N PHE A 244 -3.62 4.09 8.26
CA PHE A 244 -3.82 3.63 6.92
C PHE A 244 -4.08 4.79 5.94
N ASN A 245 -4.88 5.78 6.36
CA ASN A 245 -5.10 6.96 5.53
C ASN A 245 -3.86 7.88 5.48
N ILE A 246 -3.13 8.10 6.58
CA ILE A 246 -1.87 8.88 6.57
C ILE A 246 -0.86 8.27 5.59
N ALA A 247 -0.68 6.94 5.62
CA ALA A 247 0.20 6.23 4.68
C ALA A 247 -0.21 6.47 3.22
N ALA A 248 -1.52 6.56 2.96
CA ALA A 248 -2.05 6.87 1.65
C ALA A 248 -1.81 8.36 1.26
N MET A 249 -1.94 9.31 2.19
CA MET A 249 -1.60 10.72 1.93
C MET A 249 -0.12 10.90 1.58
N ILE A 250 0.76 10.23 2.33
CA ILE A 250 2.21 10.19 2.10
C ILE A 250 2.52 9.65 0.69
N THR A 251 1.80 8.60 0.26
CA THR A 251 1.98 8.02 -1.07
C THR A 251 1.61 9.02 -2.16
N ASN A 252 0.46 9.70 -2.06
CA ASN A 252 0.09 10.77 -2.99
C ASN A 252 1.12 11.91 -3.01
N ALA A 253 1.66 12.31 -1.85
CA ALA A 253 2.71 13.35 -1.77
C ALA A 253 4.00 12.93 -2.49
N ARG A 254 4.40 11.65 -2.36
CA ARG A 254 5.57 11.10 -3.07
C ARG A 254 5.34 11.01 -4.57
N ILE A 255 4.16 10.57 -5.01
CA ILE A 255 3.79 10.54 -6.44
C ILE A 255 3.84 11.95 -7.02
N LEU A 256 3.23 12.93 -6.35
CA LEU A 256 3.26 14.33 -6.80
C LEU A 256 4.70 14.86 -6.90
N ARG A 257 5.53 14.64 -5.88
CA ARG A 257 6.94 15.06 -5.89
C ARG A 257 7.73 14.42 -7.03
N TYR A 258 7.44 13.16 -7.37
CA TYR A 258 8.10 12.48 -8.49
C TYR A 258 7.65 13.05 -9.84
N ALA A 259 6.34 13.23 -10.02
CA ALA A 259 5.74 13.63 -11.28
C ALA A 259 5.90 15.13 -11.58
N ASP A 260 5.97 15.97 -10.55
CA ASP A 260 6.24 17.41 -10.65
C ASP A 260 7.19 17.86 -9.53
N LYS A 261 8.46 18.01 -9.91
CA LYS A 261 9.52 18.49 -9.00
C LYS A 261 9.42 19.97 -8.66
N THR A 262 8.65 20.73 -9.44
CA THR A 262 8.50 22.19 -9.31
C THR A 262 7.30 22.59 -8.46
N SER A 263 6.31 21.69 -8.30
CA SER A 263 5.20 21.89 -7.37
C SER A 263 5.70 22.10 -5.94
N GLN A 264 5.01 22.96 -5.19
CA GLN A 264 4.97 22.85 -3.73
C GLN A 264 4.35 21.48 -3.44
N SER A 265 5.19 20.44 -3.34
CA SER A 265 4.76 19.04 -3.33
C SER A 265 3.66 18.76 -2.30
N GLY A 266 3.00 17.60 -2.35
CA GLY A 266 1.93 17.27 -1.40
C GLY A 266 2.33 17.33 0.09
N TRP A 267 3.63 17.32 0.38
CA TRP A 267 4.17 17.59 1.72
C TRP A 267 3.95 19.03 2.20
N ASN A 268 3.85 20.01 1.31
CA ASN A 268 3.59 21.41 1.64
C ASN A 268 2.11 21.78 1.51
N ALA A 269 1.27 20.85 1.05
CA ALA A 269 -0.17 21.09 0.91
C ALA A 269 -0.81 21.29 2.29
N THR A 270 -1.64 22.33 2.38
CA THR A 270 -2.42 22.64 3.57
C THR A 270 -3.91 22.58 3.26
N THR A 271 -4.70 22.18 4.26
CA THR A 271 -6.14 22.44 4.19
C THR A 271 -6.43 23.93 4.40
N GLN A 272 -7.67 24.36 4.16
CA GLN A 272 -8.14 25.71 4.55
C GLN A 272 -7.85 26.05 6.03
N GLY A 273 -7.80 25.05 6.91
CA GLY A 273 -7.43 25.19 8.32
C GLY A 273 -5.93 25.15 8.60
N ALA A 274 -5.07 25.29 7.60
CA ALA A 274 -3.61 25.18 7.69
C ALA A 274 -3.09 23.82 8.19
N VAL A 275 -3.85 22.74 7.98
CA VAL A 275 -3.51 21.37 8.43
C VAL A 275 -2.69 20.66 7.36
N THR A 276 -1.58 20.03 7.75
CA THR A 276 -0.71 19.25 6.85
C THR A 276 -0.75 17.76 7.18
N ILE A 277 -0.05 16.94 6.38
CA ILE A 277 0.24 15.54 6.71
C ILE A 277 0.96 15.46 8.07
N GLN A 278 1.89 16.39 8.36
CA GLN A 278 2.60 16.44 9.64
C GLN A 278 1.65 16.70 10.81
N THR A 279 0.76 17.68 10.70
CA THR A 279 -0.27 17.97 11.73
C THR A 279 -1.17 16.75 11.98
N THR A 280 -1.49 16.00 10.93
CA THR A 280 -2.30 14.78 11.01
C THR A 280 -1.59 13.66 11.78
N LEU A 281 -0.29 13.46 11.53
CA LEU A 281 0.52 12.51 12.30
C LEU A 281 0.68 12.98 13.76
N ASP A 282 0.94 14.27 13.98
CA ASP A 282 1.06 14.83 15.33
C ASP A 282 -0.19 14.55 16.17
N PHE A 283 -1.37 14.71 15.58
CA PHE A 283 -2.63 14.35 16.23
C PHE A 283 -2.69 12.86 16.56
N LEU A 284 -2.37 11.98 15.60
CA LEU A 284 -2.41 10.52 15.80
C LEU A 284 -1.52 10.09 16.99
N LEU A 285 -0.35 10.70 17.16
CA LEU A 285 0.56 10.40 18.27
C LEU A 285 0.03 10.84 19.65
N THR A 286 -1.01 11.66 19.70
CA THR A 286 -1.73 11.98 20.96
C THR A 286 -2.80 10.94 21.32
N THR A 287 -3.12 10.04 20.39
CA THR A 287 -4.10 8.96 20.62
C THR A 287 -3.39 7.70 21.13
N SER A 288 -4.16 6.79 21.73
CA SER A 288 -3.63 5.52 22.24
C SER A 288 -4.29 4.34 21.52
N PRO A 289 -3.53 3.43 20.88
CA PRO A 289 -4.10 2.22 20.29
C PRO A 289 -4.77 1.33 21.35
N ALA A 290 -4.25 1.31 22.59
CA ALA A 290 -4.86 0.53 23.67
C ALA A 290 -6.26 1.03 24.05
N ALA A 291 -6.55 2.33 23.87
CA ALA A 291 -7.85 2.91 24.19
C ALA A 291 -8.97 2.41 23.26
N SER A 292 -8.63 1.90 22.07
CA SER A 292 -9.56 1.28 21.12
C SER A 292 -9.38 -0.23 20.99
N GLY A 293 -8.60 -0.87 21.87
CA GLY A 293 -8.35 -2.32 21.82
C GLY A 293 -7.39 -2.75 20.70
N GLU A 294 -6.56 -1.83 20.20
CA GLU A 294 -5.66 -1.99 19.05
C GLU A 294 -4.17 -2.05 19.47
N ALA A 295 -3.87 -2.37 20.73
CA ALA A 295 -2.51 -2.36 21.28
C ALA A 295 -1.50 -3.18 20.44
N ASP A 296 -1.92 -4.31 19.88
CA ASP A 296 -1.09 -5.19 19.04
C ASP A 296 -0.72 -4.58 17.68
N THR A 297 -1.35 -3.46 17.31
CA THR A 297 -1.11 -2.72 16.06
C THR A 297 -0.41 -1.37 16.28
N ALA A 298 0.13 -1.12 17.48
CA ALA A 298 0.84 0.11 17.79
C ALA A 298 1.97 0.42 16.78
N ALA A 299 2.60 -0.61 16.22
CA ALA A 299 3.69 -0.47 15.26
C ALA A 299 3.29 0.08 13.88
N GLU A 300 1.99 0.14 13.54
CA GLU A 300 1.52 0.66 12.25
C GLU A 300 1.92 2.13 12.01
N VAL A 301 2.20 2.87 13.08
CA VAL A 301 2.59 4.29 13.00
C VAL A 301 4.05 4.51 12.64
N TYR A 302 4.93 3.53 12.85
CA TYR A 302 6.39 3.75 12.73
C TYR A 302 6.82 4.15 11.32
N PRO A 303 6.31 3.55 10.23
CA PRO A 303 6.73 3.97 8.89
C PRO A 303 6.11 5.30 8.45
N ASN A 304 4.97 5.68 9.02
CA ASN A 304 4.42 7.03 8.88
C ASN A 304 5.34 8.07 9.54
N ILE A 305 5.84 7.77 10.75
CA ILE A 305 6.85 8.59 11.42
C ILE A 305 8.10 8.72 10.56
N ALA A 306 8.68 7.61 10.10
CA ALA A 306 9.89 7.64 9.28
C ALA A 306 9.72 8.53 8.03
N ALA A 307 8.58 8.39 7.35
CA ALA A 307 8.28 9.17 6.16
C ALA A 307 8.07 10.67 6.43
N VAL A 308 7.38 11.02 7.52
CA VAL A 308 7.18 12.42 7.93
C VAL A 308 8.51 13.03 8.36
N VAL A 309 9.32 12.34 9.16
CA VAL A 309 10.61 12.89 9.58
C VAL A 309 11.57 13.08 8.40
N ALA A 310 11.56 12.17 7.41
CA ALA A 310 12.32 12.36 6.18
C ALA A 310 11.91 13.62 5.39
N ALA A 311 10.64 14.02 5.47
CA ALA A 311 10.10 15.17 4.73
C ALA A 311 10.19 16.50 5.51
N TYR A 312 9.94 16.49 6.82
CA TYR A 312 9.81 17.70 7.65
C TYR A 312 10.91 17.84 8.72
N GLY A 313 11.72 16.80 8.94
CA GLY A 313 12.66 16.74 10.06
C GLY A 313 11.98 16.45 11.41
N ASP A 314 12.79 16.45 12.48
CA ASP A 314 12.32 16.32 13.87
C ASP A 314 13.07 17.31 14.81
N PRO A 315 12.96 18.63 14.58
CA PRO A 315 13.75 19.62 15.33
C PRO A 315 13.42 19.66 16.83
N ALA A 316 12.20 19.25 17.22
CA ALA A 316 11.76 19.20 18.61
C ALA A 316 11.97 17.83 19.28
N GLY A 317 12.51 16.84 18.55
CA GLY A 317 12.70 15.48 19.05
C GLY A 317 11.39 14.75 19.41
N ARG A 318 10.24 15.21 18.87
CA ARG A 318 8.91 14.66 19.17
C ARG A 318 8.83 13.20 18.72
N TYR A 319 9.28 12.94 17.49
CA TYR A 319 9.13 11.64 16.86
C TYR A 319 10.15 10.64 17.39
N VAL A 320 11.42 11.04 17.53
CA VAL A 320 12.44 10.23 18.23
C VAL A 320 11.97 9.91 19.65
N GLY A 321 11.50 10.92 20.39
CA GLY A 321 11.02 10.77 21.76
C GLY A 321 9.88 9.76 21.86
N TYR A 322 8.91 9.83 20.95
CA TYR A 322 7.82 8.87 20.85
C TYR A 322 8.35 7.44 20.64
N LEU A 323 9.22 7.22 19.64
CA LEU A 323 9.76 5.89 19.35
C LEU A 323 10.57 5.33 20.52
N LYS A 324 11.43 6.14 21.15
CA LYS A 324 12.18 5.73 22.35
C LYS A 324 11.26 5.31 23.50
N ALA A 325 10.16 6.03 23.73
CA ALA A 325 9.19 5.71 24.77
C ALA A 325 8.47 4.36 24.53
N THR A 326 8.37 3.90 23.28
CA THR A 326 7.81 2.58 22.95
C THR A 326 8.81 1.43 23.14
N GLY A 327 10.10 1.72 23.34
CA GLY A 327 11.16 0.71 23.35
C GLY A 327 11.47 0.12 21.97
N PHE A 328 10.93 0.70 20.89
CA PHE A 328 11.18 0.25 19.53
C PHE A 328 12.60 0.64 19.07
N ALA A 329 13.38 -0.34 18.63
CA ALA A 329 14.76 -0.18 18.14
C ALA A 329 14.80 0.44 16.73
N TYR A 330 14.21 1.63 16.57
CA TYR A 330 13.99 2.26 15.26
C TYR A 330 15.27 2.52 14.46
N VAL A 331 16.44 2.59 15.11
CA VAL A 331 17.73 2.83 14.45
C VAL A 331 18.21 1.63 13.63
N ASP A 332 17.73 0.42 13.96
CA ASP A 332 18.07 -0.82 13.26
C ASP A 332 17.15 -1.07 12.06
N GLU A 333 16.10 -0.26 11.93
CA GLU A 333 15.03 -0.49 10.98
C GLU A 333 15.35 0.12 9.60
N PRO A 334 15.23 -0.65 8.51
CA PRO A 334 15.58 -0.18 7.16
C PRO A 334 14.88 1.11 6.75
N THR A 335 13.65 1.33 7.22
CA THR A 335 12.86 2.53 6.91
C THR A 335 13.46 3.81 7.47
N PHE A 336 14.25 3.72 8.55
CA PHE A 336 14.89 4.87 9.21
C PHE A 336 16.33 5.09 8.72
N LEU A 337 17.04 4.01 8.33
CA LEU A 337 18.37 4.09 7.74
C LEU A 337 18.39 4.89 6.42
N TRP A 338 17.30 4.84 5.65
CA TRP A 338 17.16 5.59 4.39
C TRP A 338 16.72 7.06 4.59
N ALA A 339 16.33 7.45 5.79
CA ALA A 339 16.02 8.83 6.18
C ALA A 339 17.22 9.46 6.92
N HIS A 340 18.31 9.70 6.18
CA HIS A 340 19.64 10.02 6.73
C HIS A 340 19.70 11.15 7.77
N THR A 341 18.79 12.13 7.73
CA THR A 341 18.73 13.20 8.74
C THR A 341 18.36 12.70 10.13
N PHE A 342 17.57 11.61 10.23
CA PHE A 342 17.08 11.07 11.50
C PHE A 342 18.07 10.15 12.19
N ALA A 343 18.79 9.33 11.42
CA ALA A 343 19.84 8.44 11.93
C ALA A 343 20.98 9.23 12.60
N LEU A 344 21.19 10.48 12.18
CA LEU A 344 22.27 11.35 12.68
C LEU A 344 21.85 12.23 13.87
N THR A 345 20.57 12.55 14.03
CA THR A 345 20.05 13.34 15.17
C THR A 345 20.00 12.56 16.48
N GLY A 346 20.28 11.25 16.44
CA GLY A 346 20.24 10.37 17.61
C GLY A 346 21.27 10.69 18.68
N GLY A 347 22.35 11.43 18.38
CA GLY A 347 23.40 11.77 19.37
C GLY A 347 23.97 10.54 20.10
N ASP A 348 23.77 9.36 19.54
CA ASP A 348 24.01 8.09 20.19
C ASP A 348 25.26 7.50 19.53
N SER A 349 26.34 7.42 20.30
CA SER A 349 27.55 6.67 19.97
C SER A 349 27.33 5.15 19.89
N SER A 350 26.07 4.73 19.71
CA SER A 350 25.60 3.36 19.64
C SER A 350 25.36 2.88 18.21
N ILE A 351 25.76 3.64 17.17
CA ILE A 351 26.00 3.03 15.85
C ILE A 351 27.02 1.90 16.11
N PRO A 352 26.63 0.62 16.00
CA PRO A 352 27.60 -0.45 16.14
C PRO A 352 28.64 -0.21 15.05
N ALA A 353 29.92 -0.15 15.42
CA ALA A 353 30.99 -0.14 14.44
C ALA A 353 30.66 -1.22 13.39
N GLN A 354 30.74 -0.88 12.11
CA GLN A 354 30.44 -1.84 11.04
C GLN A 354 31.12 -3.17 11.39
N PRO A 355 30.39 -4.29 11.45
CA PRO A 355 31.04 -5.55 11.71
C PRO A 355 32.04 -5.75 10.59
N ALA A 356 33.33 -5.85 10.95
CA ALA A 356 34.39 -6.12 10.01
C ALA A 356 33.94 -7.31 9.14
N MET A 357 33.98 -7.14 7.80
CA MET A 357 33.61 -8.21 6.87
C MET A 357 34.49 -9.43 7.15
N ARG A 358 34.01 -10.35 7.98
CA ARG A 358 34.64 -11.65 8.17
C ARG A 358 34.27 -12.47 6.94
N HIS A 359 35.23 -12.59 6.03
CA HIS A 359 35.21 -13.65 5.03
C HIS A 359 35.37 -14.98 5.78
N GLY A 360 34.27 -15.71 5.99
CA GLY A 360 34.25 -16.97 6.70
C GLY A 360 33.04 -17.81 6.33
N ALA A 361 33.34 -19.04 5.89
CA ALA A 361 32.50 -20.07 5.30
C ALA A 361 31.08 -20.30 5.89
N SER A 362 30.24 -20.88 5.04
CA SER A 362 28.85 -21.29 5.26
C SER A 362 28.57 -21.88 6.64
N ALA A 363 27.64 -21.26 7.36
CA ALA A 363 26.90 -21.90 8.45
C ALA A 363 25.41 -21.75 8.15
N ALA A 364 24.71 -22.88 8.09
CA ALA A 364 23.28 -22.93 7.88
C ALA A 364 22.54 -22.19 9.02
N VAL A 365 21.83 -21.13 8.68
CA VAL A 365 20.97 -20.40 9.62
C VAL A 365 19.63 -21.12 9.68
N SER A 366 19.32 -21.73 10.83
CA SER A 366 17.99 -22.25 11.11
C SER A 366 17.06 -21.08 11.45
N TRP A 367 16.08 -20.83 10.59
CA TRP A 367 15.01 -19.87 10.88
C TRP A 367 14.04 -20.47 11.89
N LYS A 368 14.12 -20.04 13.15
CA LYS A 368 12.97 -20.16 14.05
C LYS A 368 11.99 -19.06 13.66
N ALA A 369 10.83 -19.46 13.15
CA ALA A 369 9.73 -18.57 12.86
C ALA A 369 9.23 -17.93 14.16
N ASN A 370 9.68 -16.71 14.45
CA ASN A 370 9.02 -15.86 15.42
C ASN A 370 7.77 -15.27 14.77
N THR A 371 6.65 -15.37 15.49
CA THR A 371 5.29 -14.95 15.14
C THR A 371 5.09 -13.43 14.95
N ALA A 372 6.17 -12.67 14.77
CA ALA A 372 6.15 -11.22 14.54
C ALA A 372 6.25 -10.83 13.05
N LEU A 373 6.39 -11.81 12.13
CA LEU A 373 6.46 -11.53 10.67
C LEU A 373 5.11 -11.14 10.05
N SER A 374 3.99 -11.30 10.76
CA SER A 374 2.63 -11.06 10.25
C SER A 374 2.19 -9.58 10.21
N VAL A 375 2.98 -8.66 10.77
CA VAL A 375 2.63 -7.22 10.88
C VAL A 375 3.27 -6.38 9.76
N TRP A 376 4.13 -6.96 8.93
CA TRP A 376 4.92 -6.24 7.91
C TRP A 376 4.20 -5.93 6.59
N VAL A 377 2.88 -6.12 6.52
CA VAL A 377 2.11 -6.05 5.25
C VAL A 377 1.58 -4.63 4.93
N LEU A 378 1.63 -3.67 5.87
CA LEU A 378 0.88 -2.42 5.73
C LEU A 378 1.70 -1.16 5.48
N ALA A 379 3.04 -1.21 5.47
CA ALA A 379 3.80 0.01 5.71
C ALA A 379 5.08 0.19 4.88
N PHE A 380 5.04 -0.23 3.60
CA PHE A 380 5.89 0.39 2.59
C PHE A 380 5.04 1.36 1.76
N PRO A 381 4.92 2.64 2.16
CA PRO A 381 4.59 3.68 1.19
C PRO A 381 5.66 3.59 0.10
N GLY A 382 5.24 3.48 -1.15
CA GLY A 382 6.13 3.23 -2.29
C GLY A 382 7.40 4.06 -2.22
N LEU A 383 8.54 3.40 -2.41
CA LEU A 383 9.84 4.03 -2.55
C LEU A 383 9.86 4.66 -3.96
N LEU A 384 9.43 5.91 -4.08
CA LEU A 384 9.77 6.73 -5.25
C LEU A 384 11.13 7.35 -4.94
N ILE A 385 12.18 6.65 -5.38
CA ILE A 385 13.56 7.07 -5.16
C ILE A 385 13.82 8.35 -5.96
N GLY A 386 13.90 9.46 -5.25
CA GLY A 386 14.56 10.68 -5.72
C GLY A 386 16.07 10.59 -5.49
N LEU A 387 16.76 9.70 -6.21
CA LEU A 387 18.23 9.76 -6.30
C LEU A 387 18.57 10.89 -7.25
N GLY A 388 18.83 12.06 -6.68
CA GLY A 388 19.73 13.04 -7.29
C GLY A 388 21.14 12.44 -7.30
N LEU A 389 21.41 11.53 -8.23
CA LEU A 389 22.78 11.27 -8.65
C LEU A 389 23.08 12.30 -9.73
N GLY A 390 23.73 13.39 -9.30
CA GLY A 390 24.49 14.20 -10.22
C GLY A 390 25.53 13.32 -10.89
N ILE A 391 25.52 13.34 -12.22
CA ILE A 391 26.78 13.39 -12.98
C ILE A 391 27.00 14.86 -13.27
#